data_AF-A0A961WY42-F1
#
_entry.id   AF-A0A961WY42-F1
#
_cell.length_a   1.000
_cell.length_b   1.000
_cell.length_c   1.000
_cell.angle_alpha   90.00
_cell.angle_beta   90.00
_cell.angle_gamma   90.00
#
_symmetry.space_group_name_H-M   'P 1'
#
loop_
_entity.id
_entity.type
_entity.pdbx_description
1 polymer ?
#
loop_
_entity_poly.entity_id
_entity_poly.type
_entity_poly.pdbx_seq_one_letter_code
_entity_poly.pdbx_strand_id
1 'polypeptide(L)'
;MPSPLVATLISNPSMPAISADLARSAAAAVKADGVSWLADAIACDLHLPDSMDARKAETLLREILAQHPVDIAVQQTASRRK
;
A
#
# COMPACT_ATOMS: atom_id res chain seq x y z
N MET A 1 -6.68 -20.16 8.19
CA MET A 1 -6.41 -18.87 8.85
C MET A 1 -6.32 -17.82 7.75
N PRO A 2 -6.93 -16.63 7.90
CA PRO A 2 -6.67 -15.54 6.96
C PRO A 2 -5.16 -15.31 6.89
N SER A 3 -4.64 -15.10 5.68
CA SER A 3 -3.22 -14.80 5.49
C SER A 3 -3.09 -13.28 5.45
N PRO A 4 -2.19 -12.69 6.25
CA PRO A 4 -2.09 -11.24 6.35
C PRO A 4 -1.74 -10.66 4.98
N LEU A 5 -2.42 -9.59 4.58
CA LEU A 5 -2.20 -8.92 3.30
C LEU A 5 -1.22 -7.76 3.47
N VAL A 6 -0.47 -7.47 2.41
CA VAL A 6 0.34 -6.27 2.29
C VAL A 6 -0.03 -5.56 1.00
N ALA A 7 -0.21 -4.25 1.06
CA ALA A 7 -0.40 -3.41 -0.11
C ALA A 7 0.88 -2.60 -0.34
N THR A 8 1.59 -2.85 -1.42
CA THR A 8 2.77 -2.10 -1.81
C THR A 8 2.34 -0.94 -2.70
N LEU A 9 2.73 0.28 -2.30
CA LEU A 9 2.61 1.48 -3.09
C LEU A 9 3.95 1.74 -3.76
N ILE A 10 3.93 1.99 -5.07
CA ILE A 10 5.14 2.18 -5.88
C ILE A 10 4.94 3.40 -6.76
N SER A 11 5.89 4.34 -6.74
CA SER A 11 5.95 5.44 -7.70
C SER A 11 7.17 5.29 -8.60
N ASN A 12 7.18 6.01 -9.71
CA ASN A 12 8.31 6.03 -10.62
C ASN A 12 9.54 6.64 -9.89
N PRO A 13 10.69 5.94 -9.81
CA PRO A 13 11.90 6.47 -9.16
C PRO A 13 12.39 7.81 -9.74
N SER A 14 12.13 8.06 -11.02
CA SER A 14 12.48 9.33 -11.69
C SER A 14 11.51 10.47 -11.36
N MET A 15 10.33 10.16 -10.80
CA MET A 15 9.31 11.12 -10.35
C MET A 15 8.67 10.62 -9.04
N PRO A 16 9.41 10.67 -7.91
CA PRO A 16 8.92 10.20 -6.62
C PRO A 16 7.64 10.94 -6.21
N ALA A 17 6.60 10.19 -5.85
CA ALA A 17 5.29 10.76 -5.56
C ALA A 17 4.70 10.32 -4.20
N ILE A 18 5.39 9.44 -3.46
CA ILE A 18 4.89 8.91 -2.20
C ILE A 18 5.34 9.78 -1.03
N SER A 19 4.63 10.86 -0.75
CA SER A 19 4.91 11.65 0.46
C SER A 19 4.48 10.90 1.74
N ALA A 20 5.04 11.29 2.88
CA ALA A 20 4.64 10.73 4.18
C ALA A 20 3.14 10.96 4.48
N ASP A 21 2.59 12.09 4.04
CA ASP A 21 1.17 12.42 4.19
C ASP A 21 0.29 11.54 3.29
N LEU A 22 0.71 11.30 2.05
CA LEU A 22 0.02 10.40 1.14
C LEU A 22 0.01 8.96 1.67
N ALA A 23 1.17 8.46 2.12
CA ALA A 23 1.28 7.14 2.73
C ALA A 23 0.42 7.01 3.99
N ARG A 24 0.35 8.06 4.82
CA ARG A 24 -0.51 8.08 6.02
C ARG A 24 -2.00 8.08 5.65
N SER A 25 -2.40 8.85 4.63
CA SER A 25 -3.78 8.89 4.14
C SER A 25 -4.21 7.55 3.56
N ALA A 26 -3.35 6.93 2.75
CA ALA A 26 -3.55 5.59 2.21
C ALA A 26 -3.67 4.55 3.33
N ALA A 27 -2.76 4.57 4.30
CA ALA A 27 -2.78 3.69 5.47
C ALA A 27 -4.08 3.83 6.28
N ALA A 28 -4.53 5.06 6.53
CA ALA A 28 -5.76 5.32 7.28
C ALA A 28 -7.00 4.76 6.57
N ALA A 29 -7.08 4.88 5.24
CA ALA A 29 -8.22 4.42 4.46
C ALA A 29 -8.42 2.91 4.50
N VAL A 30 -7.31 2.16 4.49
CA VAL A 30 -7.32 0.71 4.60
C VAL A 30 -7.13 0.21 6.04
N LYS A 31 -7.10 1.13 7.02
CA LYS A 31 -6.85 0.82 8.44
C LYS A 31 -5.61 -0.06 8.63
N ALA A 32 -4.53 0.28 7.94
CA ALA A 32 -3.28 -0.45 8.02
C ALA A 32 -2.74 -0.43 9.46
N ASP A 33 -2.20 -1.57 9.91
CA ASP A 33 -1.52 -1.72 11.20
C ASP A 33 -0.16 -1.02 11.20
N GLY A 34 0.43 -0.82 10.03
CA GLY A 34 1.72 -0.14 9.90
C GLY A 34 2.11 0.18 8.47
N VAL A 35 3.10 1.06 8.35
CA VAL A 35 3.73 1.45 7.09
C VAL A 35 5.21 1.10 7.18
N SER A 36 5.72 0.36 6.20
CA SER A 36 7.13 0.01 6.08
C SER A 36 7.70 0.66 4.83
N TRP A 37 8.64 1.59 4.99
CA TRP A 37 9.27 2.27 3.87
C TRP A 37 10.34 1.38 3.24
N LEU A 38 10.21 1.13 1.94
CA LEU A 38 11.20 0.38 1.16
C LEU A 38 12.22 1.33 0.53
N ALA A 39 11.74 2.49 0.08
CA ALA A 39 12.56 3.59 -0.41
C ALA A 39 11.82 4.91 -0.16
N ASP A 40 12.52 5.90 0.37
CA ASP A 40 11.94 7.23 0.66
C ASP A 40 11.34 7.83 -0.62
N ALA A 41 10.12 8.35 -0.50
CA ALA A 41 9.32 8.91 -1.58
C ALA A 41 8.96 7.99 -2.78
N ILE A 42 9.52 6.78 -2.84
CA ILE A 42 9.42 5.89 -4.01
C ILE A 42 8.52 4.70 -3.74
N ALA A 43 8.70 4.00 -2.61
CA ALA A 43 7.97 2.78 -2.33
C ALA A 43 7.75 2.54 -0.83
N CYS A 44 6.54 2.12 -0.46
CA CYS A 44 6.21 1.69 0.89
C CYS A 44 5.19 0.54 0.90
N ASP A 45 5.27 -0.30 1.92
CA ASP A 45 4.36 -1.39 2.21
C ASP A 45 3.37 -0.97 3.30
N LEU A 46 2.08 -1.19 3.06
CA LEU A 46 1.01 -1.03 4.02
C LEU A 46 0.60 -2.41 4.54
N HIS A 47 0.79 -2.65 5.83
CA HIS A 47 0.39 -3.89 6.49
C HIS A 47 -1.11 -3.85 6.77
N LEU A 48 -1.88 -4.67 6.07
CA LEU A 48 -3.33 -4.68 6.18
C LEU A 48 -3.79 -5.59 7.32
N PRO A 49 -4.88 -5.24 8.03
CA PRO A 49 -5.43 -6.09 9.08
C PRO A 49 -6.01 -7.36 8.48
N ASP A 50 -6.01 -8.48 9.22
CA ASP A 50 -6.53 -9.78 8.75
C ASP A 50 -8.00 -9.77 8.33
N SER A 51 -8.77 -8.77 8.79
CA SER A 51 -10.17 -8.57 8.41
C SER A 51 -10.35 -7.86 7.06
N MET A 52 -9.26 -7.38 6.44
CA MET A 52 -9.30 -6.68 5.16
C MET A 52 -9.33 -7.66 3.99
N ASP A 53 -10.18 -7.37 3.01
CA ASP A 53 -10.20 -8.06 1.73
C ASP A 53 -9.27 -7.37 0.72
N ALA A 54 -8.56 -8.15 -0.09
CA ALA A 54 -7.58 -7.62 -1.04
C ALA A 54 -8.22 -6.69 -2.09
N ARG A 55 -9.39 -7.06 -2.62
CA ARG A 55 -10.09 -6.28 -3.63
C ARG A 55 -10.67 -4.99 -3.04
N LYS A 56 -11.17 -5.07 -1.81
CA LYS A 56 -11.62 -3.90 -1.06
C LYS A 56 -10.47 -2.93 -0.78
N ALA A 57 -9.32 -3.43 -0.32
CA ALA A 57 -8.14 -2.61 -0.09
C ALA A 57 -7.67 -1.93 -1.38
N GLU A 58 -7.57 -2.69 -2.48
CA GLU A 58 -7.18 -2.16 -3.78
C GLU A 58 -8.14 -1.05 -4.25
N THR A 59 -9.45 -1.25 -4.11
CA THR A 59 -10.45 -0.26 -4.50
C THR A 59 -10.29 1.04 -3.70
N LEU A 60 -10.20 0.95 -2.37
CA LEU A 60 -10.01 2.11 -1.49
C LEU A 60 -8.72 2.88 -1.80
N LEU A 61 -7.62 2.15 -2.04
CA LEU A 61 -6.34 2.75 -2.39
C LEU A 61 -6.40 3.42 -3.76
N ARG A 62 -7.02 2.78 -4.75
CA ARG A 62 -7.19 3.37 -6.09
C ARG A 62 -8.01 4.65 -6.06
N GLU A 63 -9.03 4.74 -5.22
CA GLU A 63 -9.84 5.96 -5.10
C GLU A 63 -9.02 7.14 -4.55
N ILE A 64 -8.20 6.91 -3.53
CA ILE A 64 -7.38 7.96 -2.90
C ILE A 64 -6.17 8.33 -3.76
N LEU A 65 -5.57 7.33 -4.40
CA LEU A 65 -4.36 7.50 -5.19
C LEU A 65 -4.64 7.82 -6.66
N ALA A 66 -5.92 7.93 -7.07
CA ALA A 66 -6.31 8.20 -8.47
C ALA A 66 -5.66 9.45 -9.09
N GLN A 67 -5.30 10.44 -8.26
CA GLN A 67 -4.68 11.69 -8.71
C GLN A 67 -3.15 11.69 -8.63
N HIS A 68 -2.55 10.58 -8.17
CA HIS A 68 -1.12 10.45 -7.98
C HIS A 68 -0.55 9.39 -8.95
N PRO A 69 0.68 9.57 -9.47
CA PRO A 69 1.34 8.58 -10.31
C PRO A 69 1.91 7.44 -9.44
N VAL A 70 1.02 6.71 -8.77
CA VAL A 70 1.34 5.63 -7.82
C VAL A 70 0.62 4.36 -8.24
N ASP A 71 1.37 3.30 -8.44
CA ASP A 71 0.89 1.94 -8.65
C ASP A 71 0.65 1.24 -7.31
N ILE A 72 -0.31 0.32 -7.30
CA ILE A 72 -0.74 -0.41 -6.11
C ILE A 72 -0.66 -1.91 -6.42
N ALA A 73 -0.03 -2.67 -5.53
CA ALA A 73 -0.02 -4.13 -5.58
C ALA A 73 -0.45 -4.69 -4.23
N VAL A 74 -1.56 -5.44 -4.19
CA VAL A 74 -2.04 -6.10 -2.96
C VAL A 74 -1.76 -7.59 -3.03
N GLN A 75 -1.02 -8.12 -2.05
CA GLN A 75 -0.60 -9.52 -2.02
C GLN A 75 -0.66 -10.12 -0.62
N GLN A 76 -0.72 -11.44 -0.54
CA GLN A 76 -0.59 -12.15 0.74
C GLN A 76 0.88 -12.14 1.20
N THR A 77 1.11 -11.80 2.46
CA THR A 77 2.43 -11.78 3.12
C THR A 77 3.13 -13.14 3.00
N ALA A 78 2.37 -14.24 3.13
CA ALA A 78 2.90 -15.60 3.03
C ALA A 78 3.46 -15.96 1.64
N SER A 79 3.14 -15.19 0.59
CA SER A 79 3.58 -15.45 -0.78
C SER A 79 4.56 -14.38 -1.30
N ARG A 80 5.19 -13.59 -0.42
CA ARG A 80 6.31 -12.70 -0.79
C ARG A 80 7.51 -13.57 -1.18
N ARG A 81 7.51 -14.11 -2.40
CA ARG A 81 8.71 -14.74 -2.98
C ARG A 81 9.75 -13.63 -3.16
N LYS A 82 10.90 -13.81 -2.50
CA LYS A 82 12.13 -13.09 -2.81
C LYS A 82 12.57 -13.39 -4.24
#